data_AF-A0A0K3B3V6-F1
#
_entry.id   AF-A0A0K3B3V6-F1
#
_cell.length_a   1.000
_cell.length_b   1.000
_cell.length_c   1.000
_cell.angle_alpha   90.00
_cell.angle_beta   90.00
_cell.angle_gamma   90.00
#
_symmetry.space_group_name_H-M   'P 1'
#
loop_
_entity.id
_entity.type
_entity.pdbx_description
1 polymer ?
#
loop_
_entity_poly.entity_id
_entity_poly.type
_entity_poly.pdbx_seq_one_letter_code
_entity_poly.pdbx_strand_id
1 'polypeptide(L)'
;MPLRRDTVKDAELLFHIDTALGKRLYALVFLEHGTRRLHIAGVTTHPTQDWTTQQARNLTADASARLSALRFLLRDRDAKYSTALQADDMDILTSAPQVPRMNAHCERVIRTLRTEVCDHVLILNEAHAREVLAKYQRHYNQHRPHQAREQRPPERHQQPDRAHSAIARTSLCTPVLNGLVNEYHYAA
;
A
#
# COMPACT_ATOMS: atom_id res chain seq x y z
N MET A 1 -15.40 -17.31 -26.37
CA MET A 1 -15.68 -17.20 -24.92
C MET A 1 -14.58 -16.38 -24.26
N PRO A 2 -14.78 -15.11 -23.90
CA PRO A 2 -13.75 -14.33 -23.25
C PRO A 2 -13.85 -14.47 -21.72
N LEU A 3 -12.72 -14.79 -21.10
CA LEU A 3 -12.55 -14.88 -19.65
C LEU A 3 -12.80 -13.50 -19.00
N ARG A 4 -13.80 -13.42 -18.11
CA ARG A 4 -14.05 -12.27 -17.21
C ARG A 4 -12.77 -11.87 -16.47
N ARG A 5 -12.35 -10.61 -16.59
CA ARG A 5 -11.14 -10.02 -15.99
C ARG A 5 -11.38 -9.36 -14.63
N ASP A 6 -12.40 -9.79 -13.88
CA ASP A 6 -12.94 -9.01 -12.76
C ASP A 6 -12.59 -9.63 -11.40
N THR A 7 -11.30 -9.93 -11.20
CA THR A 7 -10.83 -10.54 -9.96
C THR A 7 -9.66 -9.74 -9.40
N VAL A 8 -9.97 -8.61 -8.74
CA VAL A 8 -8.95 -7.87 -7.99
C VAL A 8 -8.59 -8.72 -6.77
N LYS A 9 -7.30 -9.06 -6.67
CA LYS A 9 -6.71 -9.74 -5.52
C LYS A 9 -5.93 -8.70 -4.73
N ASP A 10 -6.26 -8.56 -3.46
CA ASP A 10 -5.51 -7.72 -2.53
C ASP A 10 -4.60 -8.58 -1.68
N ALA A 11 -3.49 -8.05 -1.20
CA ALA A 11 -2.68 -8.75 -0.21
C ALA A 11 -2.67 -8.00 1.12
N GLU A 12 -2.94 -8.71 2.21
CA GLU A 12 -2.87 -8.19 3.58
C GLU A 12 -1.44 -8.28 4.12
N LEU A 13 -0.92 -7.16 4.62
CA LEU A 13 0.45 -7.01 5.11
C LEU A 13 0.43 -6.38 6.49
N LEU A 14 0.97 -7.09 7.48
CA LEU A 14 1.19 -6.54 8.82
C LEU A 14 2.69 -6.44 9.08
N PHE A 15 3.17 -5.26 9.46
CA PHE A 15 4.56 -5.08 9.87
C PHE A 15 4.66 -4.19 11.10
N HIS A 16 5.71 -4.38 11.88
CA HIS A 16 5.96 -3.59 13.08
C HIS A 16 6.85 -2.38 12.79
N ILE A 17 6.64 -1.31 13.55
CA ILE A 17 7.39 -0.07 13.56
C ILE A 17 7.78 0.20 15.02
N ASP A 18 9.06 0.41 15.30
CA ASP A 18 9.52 0.77 16.63
C ASP A 18 9.58 2.30 16.76
N THR A 19 9.02 2.82 17.84
CA THR A 19 8.99 4.26 18.13
C THR A 19 10.26 4.71 18.83
N ALA A 20 10.52 6.03 18.83
CA ALA A 20 11.60 6.67 19.57
C ALA A 20 11.65 6.29 21.05
N LEU A 21 10.48 6.03 21.64
CA LEU A 21 10.31 5.70 23.05
C LEU A 21 10.32 4.18 23.30
N GLY A 22 10.74 3.37 22.33
CA GLY A 22 10.85 1.92 22.44
C GLY A 22 9.51 1.17 22.42
N LYS A 23 8.39 1.85 22.14
CA LYS A 23 7.09 1.19 21.94
C LYS A 23 7.00 0.61 20.53
N ARG A 24 6.43 -0.58 20.43
CA ARG A 24 6.15 -1.24 19.15
C ARG A 24 4.75 -0.92 18.66
N LEU A 25 4.66 -0.46 17.43
CA LEU A 25 3.42 -0.27 16.67
C LEU A 25 3.35 -1.33 15.57
N TYR A 26 2.14 -1.60 15.12
CA TYR A 26 1.83 -2.50 14.02
C TYR A 26 0.99 -1.75 12.99
N ALA A 27 1.45 -1.75 11.75
CA ALA A 27 0.77 -1.11 10.63
C ALA A 27 0.19 -2.19 9.70
N LEU A 28 -1.12 -2.09 9.45
CA LEU A 28 -1.85 -2.96 8.53
C LEU A 28 -1.97 -2.27 7.17
N VAL A 29 -1.60 -2.99 6.13
CA VAL A 29 -1.49 -2.48 4.77
C VAL A 29 -2.10 -3.47 3.80
N PHE A 30 -2.83 -2.97 2.81
CA PHE A 30 -3.37 -3.72 1.70
C PHE A 30 -2.69 -3.30 0.40
N LEU A 31 -2.36 -4.28 -0.43
CA LEU A 31 -1.80 -4.04 -1.75
C LEU A 31 -2.70 -4.64 -2.82
N GLU A 32 -3.29 -3.79 -3.66
CA GLU A 32 -4.02 -4.24 -4.85
C GLU A 32 -3.02 -4.83 -5.86
N HIS A 33 -3.08 -6.14 -6.13
CA HIS A 33 -2.07 -6.81 -6.94
C HIS A 33 -2.08 -6.35 -8.41
N GLY A 34 -3.26 -6.04 -8.95
CA GLY A 34 -3.43 -5.63 -10.35
C GLY A 34 -2.95 -4.19 -10.62
N THR A 35 -3.32 -3.26 -9.75
CA THR A 35 -3.02 -1.83 -9.92
C THR A 35 -1.73 -1.40 -9.23
N ARG A 36 -1.21 -2.25 -8.32
CA ARG A 36 -0.11 -1.92 -7.39
C ARG A 36 -0.47 -0.80 -6.43
N ARG A 37 -1.75 -0.56 -6.17
CA ARG A 37 -2.18 0.49 -5.25
C ARG A 37 -1.95 0.06 -3.82
N LEU A 38 -1.31 0.93 -3.05
CA LEU A 38 -1.03 0.74 -1.64
C LEU A 38 -2.13 1.40 -0.80
N HIS A 39 -2.61 0.70 0.22
CA HIS A 39 -3.56 1.21 1.19
C HIS A 39 -3.08 0.93 2.60
N ILE A 40 -2.87 1.98 3.39
CA ILE A 40 -2.56 1.87 4.81
C ILE A 40 -3.90 1.91 5.55
N ALA A 41 -4.35 0.77 6.06
CA ALA A 41 -5.65 0.70 6.72
C ALA A 41 -5.59 1.26 8.15
N GLY A 42 -4.52 0.97 8.89
CA GLY A 42 -4.37 1.49 10.24
C GLY A 42 -3.04 1.18 10.90
N VAL A 43 -2.81 1.84 12.04
CA VAL A 43 -1.68 1.60 12.94
C VAL A 43 -2.23 1.39 14.34
N THR A 44 -1.70 0.42 15.07
CA THR A 44 -2.11 0.10 16.46
C THR A 44 -0.94 -0.45 17.27
N THR A 45 -1.00 -0.31 18.59
CA THR A 45 -0.12 -1.04 19.52
C THR A 45 -0.57 -2.49 19.75
N HIS A 46 -1.84 -2.80 19.46
CA HIS A 46 -2.48 -4.09 19.73
C HIS A 46 -3.21 -4.59 18.47
N PRO A 47 -2.53 -5.32 17.58
CA PRO A 47 -3.12 -5.84 16.34
C PRO A 47 -3.98 -7.07 16.65
N THR A 48 -5.15 -6.84 17.27
CA THR A 48 -6.12 -7.89 17.57
C THR A 48 -6.88 -8.31 16.33
N GLN A 49 -7.53 -9.48 16.42
CA GLN A 49 -8.37 -9.99 15.35
C GLN A 49 -9.52 -9.04 14.98
N ASP A 50 -10.21 -8.53 15.99
CA ASP A 50 -11.33 -7.62 15.79
C ASP A 50 -10.88 -6.32 15.14
N TRP A 51 -9.70 -5.83 15.53
CA TRP A 51 -9.11 -4.65 14.92
C TRP A 51 -8.82 -4.88 13.43
N THR A 52 -8.14 -5.97 13.07
CA THR A 52 -7.84 -6.30 11.65
C THR A 52 -9.13 -6.45 10.84
N THR A 53 -10.13 -7.14 11.39
CA THR A 53 -11.44 -7.33 10.76
C THR A 53 -12.13 -5.99 10.52
N GLN A 54 -12.10 -5.10 11.51
CA GLN A 54 -12.66 -3.76 11.37
C GLN A 54 -11.92 -2.92 10.34
N GLN A 55 -10.59 -3.03 10.28
CA GLN A 55 -9.80 -2.32 9.26
C GLN A 55 -10.15 -2.78 7.84
N ALA A 56 -10.32 -4.09 7.62
CA ALA A 56 -10.77 -4.58 6.31
C ALA A 56 -12.20 -4.10 5.97
N ARG A 57 -13.12 -4.07 6.94
CA ARG A 57 -14.46 -3.50 6.75
C ARG A 57 -14.42 -2.02 6.41
N ASN A 58 -13.57 -1.24 7.07
CA ASN A 58 -13.40 0.17 6.76
C ASN A 58 -12.85 0.35 5.34
N LEU A 59 -11.88 -0.50 4.95
CA LEU A 59 -11.35 -0.50 3.60
C LEU A 59 -12.46 -0.80 2.57
N THR A 60 -13.27 -1.84 2.76
CA THR A 60 -14.35 -2.18 1.83
C THR A 60 -15.44 -1.11 1.78
N ALA A 61 -15.74 -0.46 2.90
CA ALA A 61 -16.69 0.66 2.96
C ALA A 61 -16.20 1.89 2.20
N ASP A 62 -14.95 2.33 2.44
CA ASP A 62 -14.30 3.44 1.71
C ASP A 62 -14.12 3.10 0.22
N ALA A 63 -13.88 1.83 -0.07
CA ALA A 63 -13.76 1.27 -1.41
C ALA A 63 -15.11 1.17 -2.14
N SER A 64 -16.26 1.18 -1.45
CA SER A 64 -17.59 0.98 -2.06
C SER A 64 -17.96 2.01 -3.14
N ALA A 65 -17.33 3.19 -3.14
CA ALA A 65 -17.49 4.18 -4.21
C ALA A 65 -16.70 3.86 -5.50
N ARG A 66 -15.74 2.91 -5.49
CA ARG A 66 -14.82 2.64 -6.62
C ARG A 66 -14.44 1.16 -6.85
N LEU A 67 -14.79 0.25 -5.95
CA LEU A 67 -14.34 -1.14 -5.91
C LEU A 67 -15.50 -2.09 -5.58
N SER A 68 -16.41 -2.26 -6.51
CA SER A 68 -17.33 -3.41 -6.57
C SER A 68 -16.61 -4.73 -6.96
N ALA A 69 -15.29 -4.84 -6.76
CA ALA A 69 -14.44 -5.88 -7.38
C ALA A 69 -13.40 -6.53 -6.44
N LEU A 70 -13.35 -6.18 -5.15
CA LEU A 70 -12.45 -6.83 -4.18
C LEU A 70 -12.98 -8.21 -3.79
N ARG A 71 -12.77 -9.18 -4.67
CA ARG A 71 -13.31 -10.52 -4.49
C ARG A 71 -12.39 -11.43 -3.69
N PHE A 72 -11.07 -11.19 -3.70
CA PHE A 72 -10.13 -12.07 -2.99
C PHE A 72 -9.05 -11.35 -2.19
N LEU A 73 -8.86 -11.78 -0.94
CA LEU A 73 -7.76 -11.34 -0.08
C LEU A 73 -6.68 -12.43 -0.01
N LEU A 74 -5.52 -12.16 -0.60
CA LEU A 74 -4.31 -12.94 -0.47
C LEU A 74 -3.66 -12.69 0.90
N ARG A 75 -3.69 -13.71 1.74
CA ARG A 75 -3.17 -13.64 3.11
C ARG A 75 -1.87 -14.43 3.22
N ASP A 76 -0.83 -13.86 3.82
CA ASP A 76 0.36 -14.64 4.15
C ASP A 76 0.08 -15.64 5.30
N ARG A 77 0.66 -16.83 5.22
CA ARG A 77 0.35 -17.98 6.08
C ARG A 77 1.04 -17.90 7.45
N ASP A 78 1.57 -16.73 7.83
CA ASP A 78 2.32 -16.57 9.07
C ASP A 78 1.36 -16.72 10.27
N ALA A 79 1.63 -17.75 11.09
CA ALA A 79 0.71 -18.27 12.10
C ALA A 79 0.32 -17.24 13.17
N LYS A 80 1.13 -16.19 13.32
CA LYS A 80 1.02 -15.17 14.39
C LYS A 80 -0.25 -14.32 14.35
N TYR A 81 -0.93 -14.27 13.20
CA TYR A 81 -2.13 -13.44 13.03
C TYR A 81 -3.33 -14.24 12.47
N SER A 82 -3.15 -15.56 12.30
CA SER A 82 -3.81 -16.46 11.33
C SER A 82 -5.33 -16.64 11.37
N THR A 83 -6.06 -16.01 12.28
CA THR A 83 -7.51 -16.30 12.44
C THR A 83 -8.44 -15.13 12.15
N ALA A 84 -7.87 -13.96 11.84
CA ALA A 84 -8.59 -12.69 11.85
C ALA A 84 -9.05 -12.16 10.49
N LEU A 85 -9.97 -12.85 9.83
CA LEU A 85 -10.93 -12.18 8.95
C LEU A 85 -12.04 -13.19 8.62
N GLN A 86 -13.29 -12.86 8.94
CA GLN A 86 -14.44 -13.26 8.15
C GLN A 86 -15.15 -11.95 7.84
N ALA A 87 -14.80 -11.34 6.71
CA ALA A 87 -15.64 -10.31 6.15
C ALA A 87 -16.68 -11.05 5.30
N ASP A 88 -17.97 -10.85 5.59
CA ASP A 88 -19.08 -11.59 4.99
C ASP A 88 -19.12 -11.51 3.43
N ASP A 89 -18.33 -10.61 2.83
CA ASP A 89 -18.30 -10.32 1.39
C ASP A 89 -16.93 -10.60 0.68
N MET A 90 -15.94 -11.23 1.33
CA MET A 90 -14.60 -11.47 0.70
C MET A 90 -14.13 -12.93 0.78
N ASP A 91 -13.68 -13.49 -0.36
CA ASP A 91 -13.06 -14.82 -0.42
C ASP A 91 -11.58 -14.74 0.03
N ILE A 92 -11.25 -15.30 1.19
CA ILE A 92 -9.87 -15.28 1.70
C ILE A 92 -9.06 -16.38 1.01
N LEU A 93 -8.06 -15.97 0.22
CA LEU A 93 -7.05 -16.86 -0.33
C LEU A 93 -5.81 -16.83 0.57
N THR A 94 -5.67 -17.81 1.45
CA THR A 94 -4.39 -17.98 2.15
C THR A 94 -3.31 -18.38 1.16
N SER A 95 -2.12 -17.80 1.27
CA SER A 95 -0.98 -18.14 0.43
C SER A 95 -0.76 -19.65 0.46
N ALA A 96 -0.56 -20.26 -0.70
CA ALA A 96 -0.29 -21.69 -0.76
C ALA A 96 1.03 -21.98 -0.03
N PRO A 97 1.15 -23.11 0.70
CA PRO A 97 2.38 -23.41 1.40
C PRO A 97 3.49 -23.54 0.36
N GLN A 98 4.66 -22.96 0.63
CA GLN A 98 5.83 -23.06 -0.25
C GLN A 98 5.63 -22.44 -1.65
N VAL A 99 4.82 -21.39 -1.76
CA VAL A 99 4.78 -20.55 -2.97
C VAL A 99 5.30 -19.13 -2.66
N PRO A 100 6.63 -18.94 -2.51
CA PRO A 100 7.25 -17.65 -2.15
C PRO A 100 6.86 -16.52 -3.11
N ARG A 101 6.60 -16.86 -4.38
CA ARG A 101 6.18 -15.88 -5.40
C ARG A 101 4.83 -15.23 -5.11
N MET A 102 3.93 -15.90 -4.38
CA MET A 102 2.66 -15.29 -3.97
C MET A 102 2.88 -14.16 -2.95
N ASN A 103 3.92 -14.27 -2.10
CA ASN A 103 4.27 -13.26 -1.10
C ASN A 103 5.35 -12.27 -1.56
N ALA A 104 6.01 -12.51 -2.69
CA ALA A 104 7.14 -11.67 -3.13
C ALA A 104 6.77 -10.18 -3.30
N HIS A 105 5.52 -9.88 -3.67
CA HIS A 105 5.05 -8.50 -3.79
C HIS A 105 4.78 -7.85 -2.42
N CYS A 106 4.20 -8.62 -1.52
CA CYS A 106 3.98 -8.29 -0.12
C CYS A 106 5.29 -7.92 0.59
N GLU A 107 6.26 -8.83 0.53
CA GLU A 107 7.59 -8.66 1.11
C GLU A 107 8.32 -7.47 0.52
N ARG A 108 8.21 -7.25 -0.80
CA ARG A 108 8.83 -6.11 -1.48
C ARG A 108 8.23 -4.77 -1.03
N VAL A 109 6.93 -4.71 -0.79
CA VAL A 109 6.27 -3.50 -0.28
C VAL A 109 6.66 -3.22 1.16
N ILE A 110 6.68 -4.24 2.03
CA ILE A 110 7.14 -4.07 3.41
C ILE A 110 8.61 -3.60 3.44
N ARG A 111 9.47 -4.22 2.63
CA ARG A 111 10.88 -3.80 2.53
C ARG A 111 11.00 -2.36 2.06
N THR A 112 10.23 -1.98 1.05
CA THR A 112 10.17 -0.59 0.59
C THR A 112 9.80 0.35 1.74
N LEU A 113 8.71 0.09 2.44
CA LEU A 113 8.23 0.96 3.52
C LEU A 113 9.28 1.11 4.62
N ARG A 114 9.98 0.02 4.94
CA ARG A 114 11.08 0.06 5.91
C ARG A 114 12.23 0.94 5.41
N THR A 115 12.79 0.60 4.25
CA THR A 115 13.98 1.25 3.72
C THR A 115 13.76 2.70 3.30
N GLU A 116 12.58 3.07 2.81
CA GLU A 116 12.30 4.43 2.35
C GLU A 116 11.67 5.32 3.42
N VAL A 117 11.13 4.76 4.51
CA VAL A 117 10.42 5.53 5.54
C VAL A 117 10.89 5.16 6.95
N CYS A 118 10.67 3.93 7.39
CA CYS A 118 10.88 3.58 8.80
C CYS A 118 12.35 3.68 9.24
N ASP A 119 13.30 3.45 8.34
CA ASP A 119 14.74 3.52 8.63
C ASP A 119 15.24 4.98 8.71
N HIS A 120 14.44 5.94 8.25
CA HIS A 120 14.82 7.36 8.14
C HIS A 120 13.94 8.31 8.97
N VAL A 121 12.78 7.86 9.42
CA VAL A 121 11.84 8.68 10.20
C VAL A 121 11.71 8.13 11.61
N LEU A 122 12.06 8.95 12.59
CA LEU A 122 11.87 8.64 13.99
C LEU A 122 10.38 8.78 14.37
N ILE A 123 9.68 7.65 14.45
CA ILE A 123 8.25 7.63 14.79
C ILE A 123 8.05 7.88 16.28
N LEU A 124 7.15 8.80 16.61
CA LEU A 124 6.96 9.26 18.00
C LEU A 124 5.81 8.52 18.70
N ASN A 125 4.71 8.32 17.99
CA ASN A 125 3.49 7.67 18.48
C ASN A 125 2.64 7.19 17.29
N GLU A 126 1.50 6.58 17.59
CA GLU A 126 0.57 6.06 16.59
C GLU A 126 0.01 7.12 15.64
N ALA A 127 -0.31 8.33 16.14
CA ALA A 127 -0.81 9.42 15.31
C ALA A 127 0.25 9.91 14.32
N HIS A 128 1.49 10.08 14.77
CA HIS A 128 2.62 10.42 13.92
C HIS A 128 2.88 9.32 12.88
N ALA A 129 2.84 8.04 13.29
CA ALA A 129 2.97 6.91 12.36
C ALA A 129 1.90 6.95 11.26
N ARG A 130 0.64 7.18 11.63
CA ARG A 130 -0.48 7.29 10.69
C ARG A 130 -0.27 8.44 9.70
N GLU A 131 0.17 9.60 10.17
CA GLU A 131 0.42 10.75 9.30
C GLU A 131 1.56 10.49 8.30
N VAL A 132 2.68 9.95 8.77
CA VAL A 132 3.84 9.60 7.94
C VAL A 132 3.46 8.55 6.89
N LEU A 133 2.79 7.48 7.30
CA LEU A 133 2.37 6.42 6.39
C LEU A 133 1.31 6.91 5.39
N ALA A 134 0.39 7.79 5.79
CA ALA A 134 -0.59 8.38 4.87
C ALA A 134 0.07 9.32 3.84
N LYS A 135 1.07 10.12 4.25
CA LYS A 135 1.89 10.92 3.33
C LYS A 135 2.63 10.01 2.34
N TYR A 136 3.24 8.94 2.83
CA TYR A 136 3.94 7.98 1.97
C TYR A 136 2.99 7.22 1.04
N GLN A 137 1.79 6.83 1.49
CA GLN A 137 0.78 6.20 0.63
C GLN A 137 0.43 7.09 -0.56
N ARG A 138 0.21 8.39 -0.32
CA ARG A 138 -0.05 9.36 -1.39
C ARG A 138 1.12 9.42 -2.37
N HIS A 139 2.34 9.55 -1.87
CA HIS A 139 3.55 9.51 -2.70
C HIS A 139 3.64 8.23 -3.54
N TYR A 140 3.48 7.06 -2.90
CA TYR A 140 3.58 5.75 -3.53
C TYR A 140 2.56 5.58 -4.67
N ASN A 141 1.32 6.04 -4.44
CA ASN A 141 0.20 5.88 -5.37
C ASN A 141 0.20 6.91 -6.50
N GLN A 142 0.73 8.12 -6.27
CA GLN A 142 0.58 9.25 -7.19
C GLN A 142 1.87 9.64 -7.92
N HIS A 143 3.04 9.36 -7.33
CA HIS A 143 4.32 9.86 -7.83
C HIS A 143 5.38 8.78 -8.02
N ARG A 144 5.42 7.77 -7.15
CA ARG A 144 6.48 6.75 -7.21
C ARG A 144 6.41 5.98 -8.52
N PRO A 145 7.50 5.86 -9.28
CA PRO A 145 7.52 5.09 -10.52
C PRO A 145 7.55 3.59 -10.23
N HIS A 146 6.75 2.82 -10.97
CA HIS A 146 6.70 1.36 -10.85
C HIS A 146 7.13 0.71 -12.16
N GLN A 147 8.23 -0.05 -12.14
CA GLN A 147 8.74 -0.77 -13.32
C GLN A 147 7.68 -1.66 -13.97
N ALA A 148 6.88 -2.36 -13.16
CA ALA A 148 5.79 -3.21 -13.63
C ALA A 148 4.64 -2.46 -14.33
N ARG A 149 4.62 -1.12 -14.24
CA ARG A 149 3.63 -0.24 -14.86
C ARG A 149 4.27 0.76 -15.82
N GLU A 150 5.39 0.40 -16.45
CA GLU A 150 6.11 1.29 -17.37
C GLU A 150 6.49 2.63 -16.71
N GLN A 151 6.96 2.57 -15.46
CA GLN A 151 7.28 3.73 -14.62
C GLN A 151 6.06 4.59 -14.21
N ARG A 152 4.83 4.09 -14.36
CA ARG A 152 3.62 4.84 -13.96
C ARG A 152 3.25 4.60 -12.49
N PRO A 153 2.93 5.67 -11.73
CA PRO A 153 2.36 5.56 -10.39
C PRO A 153 0.93 4.98 -10.45
N PRO A 154 0.50 4.17 -9.46
CA PRO A 154 -0.76 3.42 -9.46
C PRO A 154 -1.98 4.20 -9.93
N GLU A 155 -2.14 5.44 -9.49
CA GLU A 155 -3.30 6.29 -9.79
C GLU A 155 -3.21 7.01 -11.15
N ARG A 156 -2.07 6.95 -11.87
CA ARG A 156 -2.00 7.42 -13.26
C ARG A 156 -2.41 6.31 -14.23
N HIS A 157 -3.53 6.54 -14.91
CA HIS A 157 -4.10 5.64 -15.92
C HIS A 157 -3.83 6.09 -17.36
N GLN A 158 -3.50 7.36 -17.59
CA GLN A 158 -3.20 7.92 -18.92
C GLN A 158 -1.76 8.43 -19.01
N GLN A 159 -1.15 8.21 -20.17
CA GLN A 159 0.11 8.84 -20.53
C GLN A 159 -0.19 10.32 -20.78
N PRO A 160 0.51 11.30 -20.15
CA PRO A 160 0.52 12.63 -20.74
C PRO A 160 1.09 12.45 -22.15
N ASP A 161 0.36 12.96 -23.13
CA ASP A 161 0.64 12.75 -24.54
C ASP A 161 2.15 12.88 -24.79
N ARG A 162 2.76 11.92 -25.48
CA ARG A 162 4.14 12.07 -25.99
C ARG A 162 4.11 13.06 -27.15
N ALA A 163 3.58 14.26 -26.91
CA ALA A 163 3.84 15.41 -27.74
C ALA A 163 5.28 15.83 -27.43
N HIS A 164 6.19 15.30 -28.24
CA HIS A 164 7.48 15.89 -28.51
C HIS A 164 7.34 17.41 -28.53
N SER A 165 7.94 18.08 -27.55
CA SER A 165 8.54 19.36 -27.83
C SER A 165 9.72 19.55 -26.89
N ALA A 166 10.87 19.77 -27.50
CA ALA A 166 12.11 20.19 -26.87
C ALA A 166 11.94 21.62 -26.32
N ILE A 167 11.02 21.79 -25.37
CA ILE A 167 10.86 23.00 -24.59
C ILE A 167 11.39 22.64 -23.21
N ALA A 168 12.35 23.41 -22.73
CA ALA A 168 12.83 23.33 -21.36
C ALA A 168 11.68 23.58 -20.39
N ARG A 169 10.91 22.55 -20.07
CA ARG A 169 9.86 22.62 -19.04
C ARG A 169 10.58 22.64 -17.70
N THR A 170 10.39 23.72 -16.94
CA THR A 170 10.90 23.81 -15.58
C THR A 170 10.34 22.65 -14.77
N SER A 171 11.21 21.82 -14.21
CA SER A 171 10.81 20.82 -13.22
C SER A 171 10.64 21.50 -11.87
N LEU A 172 9.48 21.30 -11.25
CA LEU A 172 9.21 21.67 -9.87
C LEU A 172 9.51 20.47 -8.98
N CYS A 173 10.26 20.71 -7.90
CA CYS A 173 10.56 19.73 -6.87
C CYS A 173 9.77 20.05 -5.62
N THR A 174 8.93 19.12 -5.16
CA THR A 174 8.20 19.25 -3.89
C THR A 174 8.74 18.23 -2.90
N PRO A 175 9.33 18.67 -1.77
CA PRO A 175 9.76 17.76 -0.73
C PRO A 175 8.56 17.17 0.02
N VAL A 176 8.60 15.87 0.25
CA VAL A 176 7.62 15.07 0.99
C VAL A 176 8.34 14.36 2.14
N LEU A 177 7.62 14.04 3.21
CA LEU A 177 8.18 13.46 4.43
C LEU A 177 9.38 14.29 4.96
N ASN A 178 9.20 15.60 5.10
CA ASN A 178 10.23 16.55 5.52
C ASN A 178 11.51 16.53 4.65
N GLY A 179 11.36 16.27 3.35
CA GLY A 179 12.47 16.26 2.39
C GLY A 179 13.16 14.90 2.22
N LEU A 180 12.67 13.86 2.90
CA LEU A 180 13.15 12.49 2.69
C LEU A 180 12.86 12.00 1.26
N VAL A 181 11.75 12.45 0.68
CA VAL A 181 11.33 12.09 -0.67
C VAL A 181 11.08 13.36 -1.46
N ASN A 182 11.54 13.41 -2.71
CA ASN A 182 11.31 14.54 -3.60
C ASN A 182 10.39 14.11 -4.75
N GLU A 183 9.29 14.83 -4.91
CA GLU A 183 8.35 14.65 -6.01
C GLU A 183 8.63 15.65 -7.11
N TYR A 184 8.68 15.19 -8.36
CA TYR A 184 9.01 16.02 -9.51
C TYR A 184 7.79 16.17 -10.43
N HIS A 185 7.48 17.42 -10.77
CA HIS A 185 6.40 17.79 -11.67
C HIS A 185 6.91 18.69 -12.78
N TYR A 186 6.30 18.65 -13.96
CA TYR A 186 6.53 19.68 -14.97
C TYR A 186 5.65 20.89 -14.65
N ALA A 187 6.23 22.09 -14.70
CA ALA A 187 5.45 23.33 -14.70
C ALA A 187 4.48 23.34 -15.89
N ALA A 188 3.26 23.82 -15.63
CA ALA A 188 2.19 23.93 -16.62
C ALA A 188 2.59 24.87 -17.76
#